data_AF-A0A7Y2CD08-F1
#
_entry.id   AF-A0A7Y2CD08-F1
#
_cell.length_a   1.000
_cell.length_b   1.000
_cell.length_c   1.000
_cell.angle_alpha   90.00
_cell.angle_beta   90.00
_cell.angle_gamma   90.00
#
_symmetry.space_group_name_H-M   'P 1'
#
loop_
_entity.id
_entity.type
_entity.pdbx_description
1 polymer ?
#
loop_
_entity_poly.entity_id
_entity_poly.type
_entity_poly.pdbx_seq_one_letter_code
_entity_poly.pdbx_strand_id
1 'polypeptide(L)'
;MVFTLATGRGRKKLSDDAGMARRSGIAVMIAWMSVIIYNIVGVGDIISTSLAIELGRGQEANPIIRTAMEQTGSGWITFKLIMQGVISYMVLWFPHWIVLTMFTFATTMNALVVYNNFIIGGFI
;
A
#
# COMPACT_ATOMS: atom_id res chain seq x y z
N MET A 1 -20.81 21.73 15.40
CA MET A 1 -21.11 20.81 16.51
C MET A 1 -20.79 19.36 16.11
N VAL A 2 -19.50 19.01 15.93
CA VAL A 2 -19.09 17.67 15.43
C VAL A 2 -17.94 17.10 16.28
N PHE A 3 -17.89 17.44 17.57
CA PHE A 3 -16.84 16.95 18.49
C PHE A 3 -17.39 16.19 19.71
N THR A 4 -18.69 15.88 19.74
CA THR A 4 -19.36 15.34 20.92
C THR A 4 -19.68 13.83 20.86
N LEU A 5 -19.32 13.11 19.79
CA LEU A 5 -19.62 11.68 19.66
C LEU A 5 -18.50 10.72 20.12
N ALA A 6 -17.36 11.23 20.58
CA ALA A 6 -16.32 10.42 21.21
C ALA A 6 -16.64 10.18 22.70
N THR A 7 -17.78 9.55 22.99
CA THR A 7 -18.07 9.07 24.36
C THR A 7 -17.05 7.98 24.73
N GLY A 8 -16.55 7.99 25.97
CA GLY A 8 -15.49 7.07 26.44
C GLY A 8 -15.79 5.57 26.23
N ARG A 9 -17.05 5.19 26.03
CA ARG A 9 -17.46 3.82 25.62
C ARG A 9 -16.98 3.44 24.22
N GLY A 10 -16.98 4.36 23.26
CA GLY A 10 -16.50 4.10 21.90
C GLY A 10 -14.99 3.83 21.86
N ARG A 11 -14.21 4.53 22.68
CA ARG A 11 -12.76 4.28 22.82
C ARG A 11 -12.45 2.91 23.40
N LYS A 12 -13.17 2.48 24.45
CA LYS A 12 -13.02 1.13 25.03
C LYS A 12 -13.37 0.04 24.02
N LYS A 13 -14.46 0.21 23.27
CA LYS A 13 -14.86 -0.75 22.24
C LYS A 13 -13.82 -0.88 21.13
N LEU A 14 -13.25 0.23 20.66
CA LEU A 14 -12.15 0.23 19.69
C LEU A 14 -10.88 -0.45 20.22
N SER A 15 -10.51 -0.23 21.50
CA SER A 15 -9.36 -0.91 22.09
C SER A 15 -9.60 -2.41 22.26
N ASP A 16 -10.82 -2.80 22.62
CA ASP A 16 -11.21 -4.20 22.78
C ASP A 16 -11.27 -4.91 21.42
N ASP A 17 -11.83 -4.28 20.38
CA ASP A 17 -11.85 -4.79 19.01
C ASP A 17 -10.41 -4.92 18.45
N ALA A 18 -9.52 -3.97 18.74
CA ALA A 18 -8.10 -4.07 18.39
C ALA A 18 -7.38 -5.19 19.15
N GLY A 19 -7.72 -5.40 20.43
CA GLY A 19 -7.23 -6.52 21.22
C GLY A 19 -7.73 -7.87 20.70
N MET A 20 -9.00 -7.96 20.30
CA MET A 20 -9.62 -9.18 19.76
C MET A 20 -9.11 -9.51 18.35
N ALA A 21 -8.93 -8.51 17.49
CA ALA A 21 -8.33 -8.70 16.16
C ALA A 21 -6.91 -9.26 16.26
N ARG A 22 -6.12 -8.80 17.24
CA ARG A 22 -4.76 -9.32 17.52
C ARG A 22 -4.75 -10.71 18.15
N ARG A 23 -5.86 -11.19 18.71
CA ARG A 23 -5.98 -12.55 19.27
C ARG A 23 -6.27 -13.63 18.21
N SER A 24 -6.74 -13.25 17.02
CA SER A 24 -6.94 -14.19 15.93
C SER A 24 -5.63 -14.48 15.21
N GLY A 25 -5.00 -15.63 15.52
CA GLY A 25 -3.75 -16.05 14.90
C GLY A 25 -3.83 -16.16 13.37
N ILE A 26 -5.01 -16.53 12.85
CA ILE A 26 -5.26 -16.61 11.39
C ILE A 26 -5.23 -15.22 10.75
N ALA A 27 -5.90 -14.23 11.36
CA ALA A 27 -5.93 -12.87 10.82
C ALA A 27 -4.53 -12.24 10.80
N VAL A 28 -3.74 -12.48 11.85
CA VAL A 28 -2.33 -12.05 11.93
C VAL A 28 -1.50 -12.72 10.84
N MET A 29 -1.63 -14.04 10.65
CA MET A 29 -0.91 -14.78 9.62
C MET A 29 -1.24 -14.26 8.22
N ILE A 30 -2.52 -14.03 7.91
CA ILE A 30 -2.95 -13.47 6.63
C ILE A 30 -2.39 -12.06 6.46
N ALA A 31 -2.41 -11.22 7.50
CA ALA A 31 -1.85 -9.88 7.45
C ALA A 31 -0.37 -9.89 7.06
N TRP A 32 0.43 -10.77 7.67
CA TRP A 32 1.85 -10.94 7.32
C TRP A 32 2.04 -11.36 5.87
N MET A 33 1.31 -12.38 5.41
CA MET A 33 1.38 -12.85 4.02
C MET A 33 1.00 -11.75 3.03
N SER A 34 -0.12 -11.05 3.28
CA SER A 34 -0.58 -9.95 2.44
C SER A 34 0.44 -8.81 2.39
N VAL A 35 1.06 -8.46 3.52
CA VAL A 35 2.09 -7.41 3.57
C VAL A 35 3.35 -7.80 2.81
N ILE A 36 3.79 -9.06 2.89
CA ILE A 36 4.94 -9.55 2.10
C ILE A 36 4.63 -9.41 0.60
N ILE A 37 3.46 -9.92 0.16
CA ILE A 37 3.03 -9.83 -1.24
C ILE A 37 2.94 -8.37 -1.69
N TYR A 38 2.31 -7.52 -0.89
CA TYR A 38 2.20 -6.08 -1.16
C TYR A 38 3.56 -5.42 -1.34
N ASN A 39 4.55 -5.76 -0.51
CA ASN A 39 5.87 -5.18 -0.63
C ASN A 39 6.61 -5.65 -1.90
N ILE A 40 6.46 -6.92 -2.27
CA ILE A 40 7.00 -7.45 -3.54
C ILE A 40 6.37 -6.73 -4.73
N VAL A 41 5.04 -6.58 -4.73
CA VAL A 41 4.31 -5.84 -5.78
C VAL A 41 4.75 -4.38 -5.82
N GLY A 42 4.94 -3.73 -4.67
CA GLY A 42 5.40 -2.34 -4.59
C GLY A 42 6.81 -2.13 -5.14
N VAL A 43 7.72 -3.08 -4.93
CA VAL A 43 9.04 -3.07 -5.59
C VAL A 43 8.88 -3.26 -7.10
N GLY A 44 7.98 -4.17 -7.52
CA GLY A 44 7.62 -4.35 -8.92
C GLY A 44 7.11 -3.07 -9.58
N ASP A 45 6.26 -2.30 -8.87
CA ASP A 45 5.76 -1.00 -9.33
C ASP A 45 6.91 -0.03 -9.59
N ILE A 46 7.81 0.14 -8.62
CA ILE A 46 8.98 1.02 -8.75
C ILE A 46 9.83 0.64 -9.97
N ILE A 47 10.13 -0.65 -10.13
CA ILE A 47 10.93 -1.16 -11.26
C ILE A 47 10.19 -0.92 -12.58
N SER A 48 8.92 -1.30 -12.66
CA SER A 48 8.12 -1.21 -13.89
C SER A 48 7.93 0.25 -14.33
N THR A 49 7.69 1.17 -13.40
CA THR A 49 7.60 2.61 -13.65
C THR A 49 8.93 3.17 -14.13
N SER A 50 10.04 2.81 -13.45
CA SER A 50 11.36 3.31 -13.84
C SER A 50 11.74 2.86 -15.25
N LEU A 51 11.51 1.58 -15.56
CA LEU A 51 11.75 1.03 -16.90
C LEU A 51 10.86 1.68 -17.96
N ALA A 52 9.57 1.87 -17.68
CA ALA A 52 8.64 2.50 -18.63
C ALA A 52 9.05 3.94 -18.98
N ILE A 53 9.56 4.68 -17.99
CA ILE A 53 10.05 6.06 -18.16
C ILE A 53 11.39 6.09 -18.88
N GLU A 54 12.34 5.23 -18.51
CA GLU A 54 13.67 5.15 -19.16
C GLU A 54 13.58 4.77 -20.64
N LEU A 55 12.64 3.89 -21.00
CA LEU A 55 12.38 3.50 -22.39
C LEU A 55 11.60 4.55 -23.18
N GLY A 56 11.16 5.64 -22.54
CA GLY A 56 10.33 6.68 -23.16
C GLY A 56 8.94 6.19 -23.61
N ARG A 57 8.50 5.03 -23.12
CA ARG A 57 7.24 4.37 -23.53
C ARG A 57 6.09 4.63 -22.58
N GLY A 58 6.35 5.25 -21.42
CA GLY A 58 5.33 5.63 -20.44
C GLY A 58 5.60 7.00 -19.82
N GLN A 59 4.53 7.66 -19.35
CA GLN A 59 4.61 8.79 -18.44
C GLN A 59 3.90 8.43 -17.14
N GLU A 60 4.44 8.88 -16.01
CA GLU A 60 3.79 8.69 -14.72
C GLU A 60 2.43 9.41 -14.72
N ALA A 61 1.34 8.63 -14.54
CA ALA A 61 -0.02 9.14 -14.61
C ALA A 61 -0.39 10.03 -13.41
N ASN A 62 0.27 9.86 -12.26
CA ASN A 62 0.02 10.66 -11.07
C ASN A 62 0.83 11.98 -11.12
N PRO A 63 0.18 13.15 -11.23
CA PRO A 63 0.89 14.43 -11.37
C PRO A 63 1.76 14.78 -10.16
N ILE A 64 1.38 14.35 -8.95
CA ILE A 64 2.16 14.61 -7.73
C ILE A 64 3.45 13.80 -7.75
N ILE A 65 3.35 12.50 -8.09
CA ILE A 65 4.54 11.63 -8.21
C ILE A 65 5.42 12.14 -9.34
N ARG A 66 4.84 12.48 -10.49
CA ARG A 66 5.57 13.05 -11.62
C ARG A 66 6.37 14.30 -11.24
N THR A 67 5.75 15.28 -10.59
CA THR A 67 6.45 16.48 -10.12
C THR A 67 7.54 16.13 -9.09
N ALA A 68 7.29 15.18 -8.20
CA ALA A 68 8.31 14.69 -7.27
C ALA A 68 9.49 14.03 -8.00
N MET A 69 9.24 13.25 -9.05
CA MET A 69 10.29 12.65 -9.89
C MET A 69 11.12 13.72 -10.60
N GLU A 70 10.46 14.71 -11.22
CA GLU A 70 11.11 15.82 -11.91
C GLU A 70 11.99 16.66 -10.97
N GLN A 71 11.60 16.82 -9.69
CA GLN A 71 12.34 17.64 -8.72
C GLN A 71 13.40 16.88 -7.91
N THR A 72 13.17 15.60 -7.61
CA THR A 72 13.99 14.84 -6.65
C THR A 72 14.80 13.70 -7.27
N GLY A 73 14.71 13.47 -8.58
CA GLY A 73 15.51 12.46 -9.27
C GLY A 73 15.15 11.05 -8.81
N SER A 74 15.98 10.42 -7.97
CA SER A 74 15.71 9.11 -7.35
C SER A 74 15.01 9.20 -5.98
N GLY A 75 14.86 10.40 -5.40
CA GLY A 75 14.29 10.60 -4.07
C GLY A 75 12.83 10.13 -3.93
N TRP A 76 12.06 10.10 -5.03
CA TRP A 76 10.70 9.57 -5.06
C TRP A 76 10.63 8.08 -4.72
N ILE A 77 11.68 7.29 -4.99
CA ILE A 77 11.75 5.86 -4.65
C ILE A 77 11.73 5.72 -3.14
N THR A 78 12.60 6.47 -2.44
CA THR A 78 12.65 6.48 -0.98
C THR A 78 11.32 6.92 -0.38
N PHE A 79 10.68 7.95 -0.95
CA PHE A 79 9.37 8.39 -0.51
C PHE A 79 8.29 7.30 -0.67
N LYS A 80 8.23 6.62 -1.82
CA LYS A 80 7.32 5.48 -2.05
C LYS A 80 7.57 4.37 -1.03
N LEU A 81 8.83 3.99 -0.79
CA LEU A 81 9.19 2.95 0.18
C LEU A 81 8.77 3.31 1.62
N ILE A 82 8.93 4.58 2.02
CA ILE A 82 8.48 5.04 3.34
C ILE A 82 6.96 4.94 3.46
N MET A 83 6.22 5.44 2.46
CA MET A 83 4.76 5.36 2.44
C MET A 83 4.27 3.90 2.50
N GLN A 84 4.92 3.02 1.74
CA GLN A 84 4.66 1.58 1.75
C GLN A 84 4.92 0.96 3.13
N GLY A 85 6.00 1.36 3.80
CA GLY A 85 6.32 0.94 5.16
C GLY A 85 5.25 1.37 6.17
N VAL A 86 4.75 2.61 6.07
CA VAL A 86 3.67 3.11 6.93
C VAL A 86 2.39 2.31 6.74
N ILE A 87 1.98 2.05 5.50
CA ILE A 87 0.79 1.25 5.20
C ILE A 87 0.96 -0.18 5.72
N SER A 88 2.13 -0.80 5.50
CA SER A 88 2.45 -2.13 6.00
C SER A 88 2.35 -2.20 7.53
N TYR A 89 2.89 -1.21 8.23
CA TYR A 89 2.80 -1.09 9.68
C TYR A 89 1.34 -0.98 10.15
N MET A 90 0.52 -0.16 9.48
CA MET A 90 -0.90 0.00 9.83
C MET A 90 -1.68 -1.31 9.72
N VAL A 91 -1.45 -2.08 8.65
CA VAL A 91 -2.12 -3.38 8.43
C VAL A 91 -1.71 -4.40 9.50
N LEU A 92 -0.43 -4.48 9.85
CA LEU A 92 0.05 -5.38 10.91
C LEU A 92 -0.40 -4.94 12.31
N TRP A 93 -0.51 -3.63 12.54
CA TRP A 93 -0.95 -3.08 13.82
C TRP A 93 -2.41 -3.40 14.14
N PHE A 94 -3.27 -3.48 13.10
CA PHE A 94 -4.70 -3.75 13.22
C PHE A 94 -5.19 -4.68 12.10
N PRO A 95 -4.97 -6.01 12.23
CA PRO A 95 -5.30 -7.00 11.21
C PRO A 95 -6.79 -7.36 11.24
N HIS A 96 -7.64 -6.39 10.91
CA HIS A 96 -9.08 -6.58 10.84
C HIS A 96 -9.51 -7.05 9.45
N TRP A 97 -10.48 -7.96 9.34
CA TRP A 97 -10.89 -8.55 8.07
C TRP A 97 -11.26 -7.54 6.98
N ILE A 98 -11.99 -6.49 7.33
CA ILE A 98 -12.33 -5.39 6.39
C ILE A 98 -11.05 -4.73 5.85
N VAL A 99 -10.08 -4.44 6.72
CA VAL A 99 -8.79 -3.84 6.33
C VAL A 99 -8.03 -4.79 5.42
N LEU A 100 -7.96 -6.09 5.76
CA LEU A 100 -7.29 -7.10 4.95
C LEU A 100 -7.92 -7.26 3.57
N THR A 101 -9.26 -7.24 3.48
CA THR A 101 -9.96 -7.31 2.19
C THR A 101 -9.69 -6.09 1.33
N MET A 102 -9.82 -4.88 1.88
CA MET A 102 -9.51 -3.65 1.15
C MET A 102 -8.03 -3.60 0.72
N PHE A 103 -7.14 -4.01 1.60
CA PHE A 103 -5.70 -4.04 1.34
C PHE A 103 -5.34 -5.05 0.26
N THR A 104 -5.95 -6.24 0.28
CA THR A 104 -5.78 -7.25 -0.76
C THR A 104 -6.26 -6.71 -2.11
N PHE A 105 -7.44 -6.10 -2.15
CA PHE A 105 -7.96 -5.50 -3.38
C PHE A 105 -7.05 -4.40 -3.94
N ALA A 106 -6.58 -3.49 -3.08
CA ALA A 106 -5.63 -2.45 -3.47
C ALA A 106 -4.31 -3.03 -3.98
N THR A 107 -3.81 -4.11 -3.36
CA THR A 107 -2.60 -4.82 -3.78
C THR A 107 -2.80 -5.48 -5.14
N THR A 108 -3.94 -6.12 -5.38
CA THR A 108 -4.28 -6.71 -6.69
C THR A 108 -4.33 -5.64 -7.78
N MET A 109 -4.98 -4.50 -7.53
CA MET A 109 -5.01 -3.39 -8.47
C MET A 109 -3.59 -2.87 -8.77
N ASN A 110 -2.74 -2.75 -7.76
CA ASN A 110 -1.35 -2.36 -7.95
C ASN A 110 -0.60 -3.38 -8.83
N ALA A 111 -0.76 -4.67 -8.57
CA ALA A 111 -0.15 -5.74 -9.38
C ALA A 111 -0.59 -5.70 -10.85
N LEU A 112 -1.86 -5.35 -11.13
CA LEU A 112 -2.34 -5.16 -12.50
C LEU A 112 -1.68 -3.96 -13.19
N VAL A 113 -1.41 -2.87 -12.46
CA VAL A 113 -0.65 -1.73 -12.98
C VAL A 113 0.78 -2.15 -13.33
N VAL A 114 1.45 -2.87 -12.43
CA VAL A 114 2.79 -3.42 -12.69
C VAL A 114 2.81 -4.30 -13.94
N TYR A 115 1.83 -5.21 -14.05
CA TYR A 115 1.70 -6.10 -15.21
C TYR A 115 1.49 -5.32 -16.51
N ASN A 116 0.61 -4.31 -16.49
CA ASN A 116 0.39 -3.44 -17.65
C ASN A 116 1.64 -2.65 -18.04
N ASN A 117 2.40 -2.14 -17.06
CA ASN A 117 3.66 -1.45 -17.31
C ASN A 117 4.69 -2.37 -17.99
N PHE A 118 4.76 -3.65 -17.61
CA PHE A 118 5.63 -4.62 -18.29
C PHE A 118 5.20 -4.91 -19.73
N ILE A 119 3.90 -4.98 -20.01
CA ILE A 119 3.36 -5.10 -21.37
C ILE A 119 3.74 -3.87 -22.21
N ILE A 120 3.50 -2.66 -21.70
CA ILE A 120 3.84 -1.40 -22.39
C ILE A 120 5.36 -1.30 -22.62
N GLY A 121 6.15 -1.77 -21.66
CA GLY A 121 7.61 -1.87 -21.77
C GLY A 121 8.08 -2.90 -22.82
N GLY A 122 7.23 -3.87 -23.17
CA GLY A 122 7.54 -4.95 -24.12
C GLY A 122 8.41 -6.06 -23.52
N PHE A 123 8.32 -6.26 -22.19
CA PHE A 123 9.04 -7.32 -21.48
C PHE A 123 8.25 -8.63 -21.37
N ILE A 124 6.93 -8.54 -21.54
CA ILE A 124 5.96 -9.64 -21.58
C ILE A 124 5.03 -9.34 -22.75
#